data_AF-A0AAD6KGB9-F1
#
_entry.id   AF-A0AAD6KGB9-F1
#
_cell.length_a   1.000
_cell.length_b   1.000
_cell.length_c   1.000
_cell.angle_alpha   90.00
_cell.angle_beta   90.00
_cell.angle_gamma   90.00
#
_symmetry.space_group_name_H-M   'P 1'
#
loop_
_entity.id
_entity.type
_entity.pdbx_description
1 polymer ?
#
loop_
_entity_poly.entity_id
_entity_poly.type
_entity_poly.pdbx_seq_one_letter_code
_entity_poly.pdbx_strand_id
1 'polypeptide(L)'
;MDQSVKRMLKLIEEDGDSFAKKAEMYYQKRPELISHVEEFYRMYRSLAERYDHVTGELRKSVPSDIQSQGSGISDVISEPPSPAREQKPSCRKSESESDDSSVNNFSGLSGNSGDQGLSRRIIDLEIELRETKEKLRMQQDGSVDGSFRGAINEDSEDVLAEITGYERDLTIANERLRLAEDEVTRLNNELQKYRSSEISDGLLSELASPAESKVTAREVELEFEVNQASHPQQRIGWSEAETLDSNVKVQSLMEELKIAKERISLRWLTKEINTLKNKLNAEKREVSKLQERSARLKTSLSDRDREVRDLKIAVSDAEQKIFPEKAQIMAEMSKVIEERTCCEEQLKEQESRCRSLEDDIRMFQAEKAEMQETLEHEIQQLKEDIAGRHSCIENLVKSFDSLKSERDQLREKAITLEAEVTCRDNRINQMDRHLQQLHMEHVKLIAGAEEARKLMGESRSKAKDLAEEVERQRMKIVEGAEEKREAIRQLCIALEHYRDGYHSLRQVFAGHKRAPVLAT
;
A
#
# COMPACT_ATOMS: atom_id res chain seq x y z
N MET A 1 14.12 -18.41 5.81
CA MET A 1 13.73 -17.03 6.19
C MET A 1 12.79 -17.04 7.38
N ASP A 2 11.61 -17.66 7.29
CA ASP A 2 10.55 -17.67 8.32
C ASP A 2 11.00 -18.05 9.73
N GLN A 3 11.86 -19.07 9.87
CA GLN A 3 12.41 -19.48 11.18
C GLN A 3 13.29 -18.40 11.83
N SER A 4 13.86 -17.48 11.04
CA SER A 4 14.61 -16.32 11.53
C SER A 4 13.66 -15.21 11.95
N VAL A 5 12.61 -14.94 11.14
CA VAL A 5 11.56 -13.96 11.47
C VAL A 5 10.84 -14.35 12.76
N LYS A 6 10.47 -15.63 12.92
CA LYS A 6 9.86 -16.15 14.16
C LYS A 6 10.78 -16.05 15.38
N ARG A 7 12.11 -16.10 15.20
CA ARG A 7 13.08 -15.86 16.30
C ARG A 7 13.16 -14.37 16.65
N MET A 8 13.22 -13.48 15.65
CA MET A 8 13.23 -12.03 15.87
C MET A 8 11.94 -11.54 16.55
N LEU A 9 10.77 -12.05 16.14
CA LEU A 9 9.49 -11.71 16.77
C LEU A 9 9.46 -12.11 18.25
N LYS A 10 9.96 -13.29 18.62
CA LYS A 10 10.10 -13.72 20.03
C LYS A 10 11.08 -12.91 20.88
N LEU A 11 11.98 -12.15 20.26
CA LEU A 11 12.85 -11.20 20.98
C LEU A 11 12.14 -9.86 21.25
N ILE A 12 11.00 -9.61 20.59
CA ILE A 12 10.18 -8.39 20.68
C ILE A 12 8.90 -8.64 21.49
N GLU A 13 8.30 -9.83 21.34
CA GLU A 13 7.21 -10.35 22.16
C GLU A 13 7.75 -10.84 23.51
N GLU A 14 7.56 -10.08 24.60
CA GLU A 14 7.41 -10.66 25.95
C GLU A 14 6.88 -9.68 27.00
N ASP A 15 6.35 -10.27 28.07
CA ASP A 15 5.47 -9.64 29.05
C ASP A 15 6.23 -8.85 30.12
N GLY A 16 6.09 -7.52 30.06
CA GLY A 16 6.44 -6.64 31.16
C GLY A 16 5.18 -6.10 31.82
N ASP A 17 4.90 -6.53 33.05
CA ASP A 17 3.77 -6.07 33.89
C ASP A 17 3.77 -4.53 34.14
N SER A 18 4.89 -3.87 33.82
CA SER A 18 5.08 -2.43 33.90
C SER A 18 6.00 -1.95 32.78
N PHE A 19 5.77 -0.71 32.31
CA PHE A 19 6.50 -0.07 31.22
C PHE A 19 8.02 -0.04 31.44
N ALA A 20 8.47 0.24 32.67
CA ALA A 20 9.90 0.28 33.01
C ALA A 20 10.58 -1.09 32.78
N LYS A 21 9.93 -2.18 33.21
CA LYS A 21 10.39 -3.56 33.04
C LYS A 21 10.39 -3.96 31.55
N LYS A 22 9.41 -3.50 30.77
CA LYS A 22 9.36 -3.71 29.31
C LYS A 22 10.51 -2.97 28.58
N ALA A 23 10.82 -1.74 29.00
CA ALA A 23 11.94 -0.98 28.44
C ALA A 23 13.29 -1.62 28.79
N GLU A 24 13.49 -2.05 30.03
CA GLU A 24 14.69 -2.77 30.47
C GLU A 24 14.90 -4.07 29.68
N MET A 25 13.87 -4.92 29.59
CA MET A 25 13.91 -6.17 28.82
C MET A 25 14.20 -5.93 27.33
N TYR A 26 13.64 -4.86 26.74
CA TYR A 26 13.95 -4.47 25.36
C TYR A 26 15.44 -4.13 25.19
N TYR A 27 16.01 -3.30 26.06
CA TYR A 27 17.44 -2.94 25.96
C TYR A 27 18.37 -4.13 26.23
N GLN A 28 17.98 -5.10 27.07
CA GLN A 28 18.71 -6.34 27.26
C GLN A 28 18.67 -7.27 26.02
N LYS A 29 17.51 -7.41 25.37
CA LYS A 29 17.34 -8.24 24.16
C LYS A 29 17.82 -7.56 22.86
N ARG A 30 17.96 -6.24 22.84
CA ARG A 30 18.34 -5.45 21.65
C ARG A 30 19.61 -5.92 20.94
N PRO A 31 20.74 -6.28 21.61
CA PRO A 31 21.94 -6.77 20.92
C PRO A 31 21.69 -8.10 20.20
N GLU A 32 20.92 -8.99 20.81
CA GLU A 32 20.61 -10.32 20.27
C GLU A 32 19.63 -10.23 19.09
N LEU A 33 18.70 -9.26 19.13
CA LEU A 33 17.83 -8.92 18.02
C LEU A 33 18.61 -8.32 16.83
N ILE A 34 19.56 -7.40 17.08
CA ILE A 34 20.43 -6.84 16.04
C ILE A 34 21.23 -7.94 15.33
N SER A 35 21.82 -8.87 16.10
CA SER A 35 22.54 -10.02 15.54
C SER A 35 21.66 -10.86 14.59
N HIS A 36 20.42 -11.18 15.01
CA HIS A 36 19.48 -11.91 14.15
C HIS A 36 19.06 -11.13 12.88
N VAL A 37 18.96 -9.80 12.95
CA VAL A 37 18.68 -8.94 11.79
C VAL A 37 19.86 -8.93 10.81
N GLU A 38 21.09 -8.85 11.31
CA GLU A 38 22.31 -8.91 10.49
C GLU A 38 22.48 -10.27 9.80
N GLU A 39 22.24 -11.39 10.52
CA GLU A 39 22.21 -12.73 9.93
C GLU A 39 21.13 -12.86 8.85
N PHE A 40 19.92 -12.33 9.12
CA PHE A 40 18.83 -12.33 8.15
C PHE A 40 19.17 -11.55 6.88
N TYR A 41 19.79 -10.37 7.02
CA TYR A 41 20.24 -9.56 5.90
C TYR A 41 21.33 -10.26 5.09
N ARG A 42 22.30 -10.92 5.75
CA ARG A 42 23.34 -11.74 5.07
C ARG A 42 22.72 -12.91 4.30
N MET A 43 21.75 -13.62 4.88
CA MET A 43 21.03 -14.71 4.20
C MET A 43 20.23 -14.20 2.99
N TYR A 44 19.52 -13.09 3.14
CA TYR A 44 18.78 -12.45 2.03
C TYR A 44 19.72 -12.05 0.89
N ARG A 45 20.84 -11.39 1.21
CA ARG A 45 21.82 -10.95 0.22
C ARG A 45 22.43 -12.12 -0.56
N SER A 46 22.80 -13.21 0.12
CA SER A 46 23.29 -14.44 -0.51
C SER A 46 22.22 -15.15 -1.36
N LEU A 47 20.93 -14.98 -1.06
CA LEU A 47 19.85 -15.47 -1.90
C LEU A 47 19.68 -14.61 -3.17
N ALA A 48 19.68 -13.28 -3.03
CA ALA A 48 19.62 -12.35 -4.16
C ALA A 48 20.82 -12.54 -5.11
N GLU A 49 22.04 -12.65 -4.57
CA GLU A 49 23.24 -12.95 -5.36
C GLU A 49 23.09 -14.25 -6.14
N ARG A 50 22.57 -15.34 -5.54
CA ARG A 50 22.32 -16.60 -6.28
C ARG A 50 21.23 -16.47 -7.34
N TYR A 51 20.19 -15.67 -7.10
CA TYR A 51 19.17 -15.39 -8.10
C TYR A 51 19.74 -14.63 -9.30
N ASP A 52 20.60 -13.63 -9.06
CA ASP A 52 21.32 -12.90 -10.12
C ASP A 52 22.28 -13.80 -10.90
N HIS A 53 22.95 -14.75 -10.25
CA HIS A 53 23.79 -15.74 -10.93
C HIS A 53 22.95 -16.66 -11.83
N VAL A 54 21.88 -17.28 -11.30
CA VAL A 54 21.02 -18.18 -12.09
C VAL A 54 20.34 -17.44 -13.25
N THR A 55 19.81 -16.24 -13.02
CA THR A 55 19.13 -15.44 -14.05
C THR A 55 20.14 -14.84 -15.06
N GLY A 56 21.36 -14.57 -14.61
CA GLY A 56 22.48 -14.14 -15.46
C GLY A 56 23.07 -15.27 -16.29
N GLU A 57 23.09 -16.51 -15.79
CA GLU A 57 23.49 -17.71 -16.53
C GLU A 57 22.40 -18.14 -17.51
N LEU A 58 21.12 -18.12 -17.11
CA LEU A 58 19.99 -18.42 -17.99
C LEU A 58 20.01 -17.52 -19.24
N ARG A 59 20.21 -16.22 -19.07
CA ARG A 59 20.35 -15.25 -20.18
C ARG A 59 21.61 -15.46 -21.06
N LYS A 60 22.64 -16.14 -20.56
CA LYS A 60 23.81 -16.55 -21.36
C LYS A 60 23.64 -17.90 -22.05
N SER A 61 22.74 -18.76 -21.54
CA SER A 61 22.47 -20.09 -22.10
C SER A 61 21.40 -20.11 -23.19
N VAL A 62 20.65 -19.03 -23.40
CA VAL A 62 19.74 -18.89 -24.55
C VAL A 62 20.58 -18.73 -25.83
N PRO A 63 20.54 -19.66 -26.80
CA PRO A 63 21.32 -19.55 -28.03
C PRO A 63 20.79 -18.39 -28.89
N SER A 64 21.69 -17.55 -29.41
CA SER A 64 21.33 -16.34 -30.17
C SER A 64 20.74 -16.61 -31.58
N ASP A 65 20.55 -17.87 -31.95
CA ASP A 65 20.24 -18.30 -33.32
C ASP A 65 18.73 -18.37 -33.66
N ILE A 66 17.83 -18.05 -32.72
CA ILE A 66 16.37 -18.08 -32.96
C ILE A 66 15.77 -16.67 -33.17
N GLN A 67 16.54 -15.60 -32.97
CA GLN A 67 16.04 -14.21 -33.08
C GLN A 67 16.12 -13.62 -34.51
N SER A 68 16.13 -14.47 -35.54
CA SER A 68 16.07 -14.06 -36.95
C SER A 68 15.01 -14.88 -37.70
N GLN A 69 14.05 -14.16 -38.30
CA GLN A 69 12.90 -14.63 -39.09
C GLN A 69 11.66 -15.07 -38.31
N GLY A 70 10.74 -14.11 -38.13
CA GLY A 70 9.40 -14.31 -37.56
C GLY A 70 8.62 -13.00 -37.56
N SER A 71 8.18 -12.54 -38.74
CA SER A 71 7.45 -11.27 -38.89
C SER A 71 5.94 -11.45 -38.70
N GLY A 72 5.32 -10.56 -37.93
CA GLY A 72 3.96 -10.09 -38.20
C GLY A 72 2.80 -10.76 -37.46
N ILE A 73 2.67 -10.49 -36.16
CA ILE A 73 1.36 -10.31 -35.50
C ILE A 73 1.49 -9.34 -34.32
N SER A 74 0.55 -8.42 -34.21
CA SER A 74 0.37 -7.49 -33.08
C SER A 74 -0.41 -8.16 -31.95
N ASP A 75 0.02 -8.02 -30.70
CA ASP A 75 -0.63 -7.14 -29.72
C ASP A 75 -0.03 -7.30 -28.30
N VAL A 76 -0.22 -6.27 -27.46
CA VAL A 76 -0.21 -6.33 -25.98
C VAL A 76 1.02 -6.95 -25.28
N ILE A 77 1.93 -6.07 -24.81
CA ILE A 77 2.47 -5.95 -23.44
C ILE A 77 3.56 -4.87 -23.50
N SER A 78 3.35 -3.73 -22.83
CA SER A 78 4.36 -2.70 -22.63
C SER A 78 4.85 -2.74 -21.18
N GLU A 79 6.01 -3.36 -20.98
CA GLU A 79 6.73 -3.37 -19.71
C GLU A 79 7.44 -2.01 -19.49
N PRO A 80 7.26 -1.32 -18.34
CA PRO A 80 8.01 -0.11 -18.02
C PRO A 80 9.43 -0.43 -17.50
N PRO A 81 10.42 0.45 -17.69
CA PRO A 81 11.83 0.05 -17.75
C PRO A 81 12.56 0.00 -16.39
N SER A 82 13.45 -0.98 -16.24
CA SER A 82 14.46 -0.99 -15.17
C SER A 82 15.58 0.06 -15.43
N PRO A 83 16.16 0.68 -14.39
CA PRO A 83 16.99 1.86 -14.53
C PRO A 83 18.40 1.56 -15.09
N ALA A 84 18.84 2.42 -16.02
CA ALA A 84 20.13 2.29 -16.69
C ALA A 84 21.32 2.59 -15.75
N ARG A 85 22.39 1.79 -15.91
CA ARG A 85 23.70 2.03 -15.28
C ARG A 85 24.45 3.15 -15.99
N GLU A 86 25.21 3.93 -15.23
CA GLU A 86 26.01 5.06 -15.71
C GLU A 86 27.03 4.72 -16.82
N GLN A 87 27.28 5.68 -17.72
CA GLN A 87 28.59 5.86 -18.36
C GLN A 87 28.76 7.30 -18.90
N LYS A 88 29.88 7.95 -18.55
CA LYS A 88 30.26 9.29 -19.04
C LYS A 88 30.81 9.23 -20.47
N PRO A 89 30.73 10.34 -21.22
CA PRO A 89 31.94 10.78 -21.93
C PRO A 89 32.22 12.30 -21.96
N SER A 90 33.47 12.64 -21.65
CA SER A 90 34.35 13.62 -22.33
C SER A 90 33.85 15.01 -22.79
N CYS A 91 34.15 16.03 -21.98
CA CYS A 91 34.99 17.21 -22.29
C CYS A 91 35.02 17.84 -23.71
N ARG A 92 34.54 19.10 -23.80
CA ARG A 92 35.12 20.31 -24.49
C ARG A 92 34.22 21.51 -24.11
N LYS A 93 34.61 22.44 -23.22
CA LYS A 93 35.55 23.60 -23.34
C LYS A 93 34.94 24.89 -23.91
N SER A 94 35.28 26.00 -23.21
CA SER A 94 35.08 27.45 -23.47
C SER A 94 33.83 28.07 -22.80
N GLU A 95 33.99 28.86 -21.71
CA GLU A 95 34.47 30.28 -21.62
C GLU A 95 33.32 31.24 -22.01
N SER A 96 32.92 32.29 -21.29
CA SER A 96 33.49 33.17 -20.23
C SER A 96 32.31 33.87 -19.48
N GLU A 97 32.38 34.70 -18.42
CA GLU A 97 33.42 35.27 -17.52
C GLU A 97 32.75 35.91 -16.28
N SER A 98 33.51 36.13 -15.19
CA SER A 98 33.31 37.13 -14.10
C SER A 98 32.02 37.08 -13.23
N ASP A 99 31.94 37.54 -11.98
CA ASP A 99 32.83 37.75 -10.80
C ASP A 99 31.87 38.02 -9.60
N ASP A 100 32.20 38.09 -8.30
CA ASP A 100 33.47 38.23 -7.55
C ASP A 100 33.39 37.48 -6.17
N SER A 101 34.40 37.70 -5.34
CA SER A 101 34.62 37.50 -3.89
C SER A 101 33.41 37.60 -2.91
N SER A 102 33.49 37.13 -1.64
CA SER A 102 34.66 37.15 -0.77
C SER A 102 34.62 36.26 0.50
N VAL A 103 35.82 35.94 1.01
CA VAL A 103 36.20 35.64 2.42
C VAL A 103 35.46 34.52 3.18
N ASN A 104 36.15 33.38 3.41
CA ASN A 104 36.84 33.20 4.70
C ASN A 104 37.94 32.11 4.67
N ASN A 105 39.07 32.38 5.33
CA ASN A 105 40.14 31.40 5.54
C ASN A 105 39.93 30.68 6.88
N PHE A 106 40.09 29.35 6.92
CA PHE A 106 41.14 28.69 7.72
C PHE A 106 41.15 27.18 7.47
N SER A 107 42.35 26.62 7.26
CA SER A 107 42.64 25.18 7.25
C SER A 107 42.11 24.51 8.52
N GLY A 108 41.68 23.25 8.56
CA GLY A 108 42.13 22.12 7.74
C GLY A 108 42.71 21.07 8.69
N LEU A 109 41.85 20.24 9.28
CA LEU A 109 42.26 19.04 10.03
C LEU A 109 41.41 17.83 9.59
N SER A 110 42.16 16.79 9.24
CA SER A 110 41.75 15.45 8.83
C SER A 110 40.69 14.78 9.72
N GLY A 111 39.67 14.18 9.09
CA GLY A 111 39.21 12.83 9.45
C GLY A 111 37.85 12.69 10.17
N ASN A 112 36.85 12.24 9.40
CA ASN A 112 35.93 11.16 9.80
C ASN A 112 34.86 11.43 10.90
N SER A 113 34.08 12.52 10.84
CA SER A 113 33.03 12.81 11.84
C SER A 113 31.66 13.34 11.32
N GLY A 114 31.30 13.15 10.04
CA GLY A 114 30.03 13.65 9.49
C GLY A 114 28.75 13.02 10.08
N ASP A 115 28.82 11.77 10.54
CA ASP A 115 27.64 10.93 10.83
C ASP A 115 27.18 11.01 12.31
N GLN A 116 28.08 11.35 13.23
CA GLN A 116 27.76 11.44 14.67
C GLN A 116 26.92 12.67 15.02
N GLY A 117 27.07 13.78 14.28
CA GLY A 117 26.24 14.98 14.46
C GLY A 117 24.78 14.73 14.07
N LEU A 118 24.55 14.04 12.95
CA LEU A 118 23.23 13.63 12.51
C LEU A 118 22.62 12.61 13.47
N SER A 119 23.40 11.60 13.89
CA SER A 119 22.97 10.60 14.88
C SER A 119 22.53 11.24 16.21
N ARG A 120 23.25 12.26 16.70
CA ARG A 120 22.86 13.00 17.91
C ARG A 120 21.57 13.79 17.70
N ARG A 121 21.41 14.49 16.57
CA ARG A 121 20.18 15.24 16.26
C ARG A 121 18.96 14.32 16.10
N ILE A 122 19.15 13.11 15.56
CA ILE A 122 18.11 12.07 15.48
C ILE A 122 17.71 11.63 16.89
N ILE A 123 18.66 11.35 17.78
CA ILE A 123 18.37 10.98 19.18
C ILE A 123 17.60 12.09 19.91
N ASP A 124 17.98 13.35 19.74
CA ASP A 124 17.29 14.49 20.36
C ASP A 124 15.82 14.59 19.86
N LEU A 125 15.58 14.43 18.55
CA LEU A 125 14.25 14.41 17.96
C LEU A 125 13.43 13.16 18.37
N GLU A 126 14.06 12.00 18.54
CA GLU A 126 13.41 10.79 19.08
C GLU A 126 12.98 10.95 20.54
N ILE A 127 13.63 11.83 21.31
CA ILE A 127 13.24 12.17 22.68
C ILE A 127 12.04 13.13 22.66
N GLU A 128 12.08 14.21 21.87
CA GLU A 128 10.93 15.13 21.70
C GLU A 128 9.68 14.41 21.17
N LEU A 129 9.84 13.52 20.18
CA LEU A 129 8.76 12.69 19.64
C LEU A 129 8.17 11.75 20.71
N ARG A 130 9.00 11.26 21.64
CA ARG A 130 8.55 10.41 22.74
C ARG A 130 7.79 11.21 23.79
N GLU A 131 8.28 12.39 24.19
CA GLU A 131 7.58 13.25 25.14
C GLU A 131 6.23 13.78 24.61
N THR A 132 6.17 14.15 23.34
CA THR A 132 4.90 14.56 22.69
C THR A 132 3.92 13.39 22.57
N LYS A 133 4.42 12.19 22.26
CA LYS A 133 3.61 10.97 22.24
C LYS A 133 3.13 10.54 23.63
N GLU A 134 3.95 10.71 24.67
CA GLU A 134 3.59 10.47 26.08
C GLU A 134 2.47 11.43 26.50
N LYS A 135 2.58 12.73 26.15
CA LYS A 135 1.55 13.75 26.41
C LYS A 135 0.21 13.42 25.73
N LEU A 136 0.25 12.96 24.46
CA LEU A 136 -0.94 12.45 23.76
C LEU A 136 -1.52 11.20 24.42
N ARG A 137 -0.66 10.28 24.90
CA ARG A 137 -1.11 9.05 25.56
C ARG A 137 -1.79 9.32 26.91
N MET A 138 -1.31 10.32 27.66
CA MET A 138 -1.96 10.78 28.90
C MET A 138 -3.31 11.47 28.67
N GLN A 139 -3.57 12.02 27.46
CA GLN A 139 -4.92 12.44 27.07
C GLN A 139 -5.85 11.26 26.69
N GLN A 140 -5.28 10.10 26.34
CA GLN A 140 -6.01 8.98 25.74
C GLN A 140 -6.31 7.84 26.73
N ASP A 141 -5.42 7.55 27.70
CA ASP A 141 -5.63 6.55 28.76
C ASP A 141 -6.66 6.99 29.84
N GLY A 142 -7.28 8.17 29.67
CA GLY A 142 -8.43 8.61 30.49
C GLY A 142 -9.77 7.95 30.11
N SER A 143 -9.81 7.11 29.08
CA SER A 143 -11.05 6.51 28.56
C SER A 143 -10.98 4.98 28.51
N VAL A 144 -11.46 4.33 29.58
CA VAL A 144 -11.77 2.89 29.59
C VAL A 144 -13.21 2.68 30.05
N ASP A 145 -14.01 2.21 29.10
CA ASP A 145 -15.24 1.41 29.21
C ASP A 145 -16.42 1.93 30.07
N GLY A 146 -17.53 2.27 29.40
CA GLY A 146 -18.75 2.72 30.06
C GLY A 146 -19.71 3.45 29.11
N SER A 147 -20.56 2.70 28.40
CA SER A 147 -21.51 3.23 27.41
C SER A 147 -22.51 4.26 27.98
N PHE A 148 -22.28 5.55 27.77
CA PHE A 148 -23.37 6.54 27.68
C PHE A 148 -23.05 7.73 26.77
N ARG A 149 -24.10 8.21 26.11
CA ARG A 149 -24.09 9.28 25.08
C ARG A 149 -24.11 10.66 25.75
N GLY A 150 -22.96 11.13 26.23
CA GLY A 150 -22.78 12.46 26.82
C GLY A 150 -21.31 12.85 26.99
N ALA A 151 -21.04 14.15 27.13
CA ALA A 151 -19.73 14.75 27.43
C ALA A 151 -18.61 14.71 26.35
N ILE A 152 -18.96 14.71 25.05
CA ILE A 152 -18.17 15.41 24.01
C ILE A 152 -19.11 16.37 23.22
N ASN A 153 -20.08 16.93 23.95
CA ASN A 153 -21.17 17.77 23.45
C ASN A 153 -21.48 18.89 24.46
N GLU A 154 -20.50 19.31 25.27
CA GLU A 154 -20.58 20.55 26.05
C GLU A 154 -19.71 21.58 25.33
N ASP A 155 -18.38 21.49 25.36
CA ASP A 155 -17.51 22.44 24.62
C ASP A 155 -17.83 22.57 23.12
N SER A 156 -18.16 21.47 22.42
CA SER A 156 -18.51 21.54 20.99
C SER A 156 -19.95 22.05 20.75
N GLU A 157 -20.85 21.90 21.71
CA GLU A 157 -22.23 22.37 21.60
C GLU A 157 -22.34 23.83 22.06
N ASP A 158 -21.52 24.26 23.02
CA ASP A 158 -21.30 25.65 23.43
C ASP A 158 -20.60 26.43 22.30
N VAL A 159 -19.55 25.90 21.66
CA VAL A 159 -18.94 26.56 20.49
C VAL A 159 -19.92 26.64 19.32
N LEU A 160 -20.76 25.62 19.08
CA LEU A 160 -21.85 25.71 18.10
C LEU A 160 -22.94 26.71 18.50
N ALA A 161 -23.28 26.81 19.79
CA ALA A 161 -24.22 27.79 20.31
C ALA A 161 -23.67 29.22 20.20
N GLU A 162 -22.37 29.42 20.46
CA GLU A 162 -21.68 30.70 20.31
C GLU A 162 -21.59 31.11 18.83
N ILE A 163 -21.23 30.18 17.94
CA ILE A 163 -21.23 30.42 16.47
C ILE A 163 -22.63 30.81 16.00
N THR A 164 -23.68 30.03 16.34
CA THR A 164 -25.05 30.40 15.94
C THR A 164 -25.57 31.65 16.67
N GLY A 165 -24.96 32.02 17.81
CA GLY A 165 -25.18 33.29 18.49
C GLY A 165 -24.65 34.45 17.65
N TYR A 166 -23.36 34.41 17.28
CA TYR A 166 -22.75 35.41 16.40
C TYR A 166 -23.41 35.48 15.02
N GLU A 167 -23.88 34.37 14.44
CA GLU A 167 -24.65 34.38 13.19
C GLU A 167 -25.98 35.13 13.35
N ARG A 168 -26.71 34.91 14.45
CA ARG A 168 -27.95 35.65 14.74
C ARG A 168 -27.66 37.13 14.97
N ASP A 169 -26.64 37.47 15.76
CA ASP A 169 -26.26 38.87 16.01
C ASP A 169 -25.79 39.57 14.72
N LEU A 170 -25.08 38.85 13.83
CA LEU A 170 -24.72 39.34 12.49
C LEU A 170 -25.96 39.62 11.64
N THR A 171 -26.97 38.73 11.63
CA THR A 171 -28.22 39.00 10.89
C THR A 171 -29.00 40.18 11.48
N ILE A 172 -29.07 40.32 12.81
CA ILE A 172 -29.70 41.46 13.48
C ILE A 172 -28.94 42.77 13.20
N ALA A 173 -27.61 42.73 13.19
CA ALA A 173 -26.77 43.88 12.85
C ALA A 173 -26.94 44.30 11.38
N ASN A 174 -27.02 43.34 10.45
CA ASN A 174 -27.27 43.60 9.03
C ASN A 174 -28.70 44.13 8.79
N GLU A 175 -29.72 43.62 9.50
CA GLU A 175 -31.09 44.14 9.46
C GLU A 175 -31.14 45.60 9.96
N ARG A 176 -30.41 45.90 11.05
CA ARG A 176 -30.26 47.27 11.58
C ARG A 176 -29.46 48.19 10.64
N LEU A 177 -28.43 47.67 9.98
CA LEU A 177 -27.67 48.41 8.97
C LEU A 177 -28.60 48.78 7.81
N ARG A 178 -29.38 47.83 7.28
CA ARG A 178 -30.36 48.08 6.21
C ARG A 178 -31.39 49.13 6.63
N LEU A 179 -31.93 49.04 7.85
CA LEU A 179 -32.86 50.05 8.37
C LEU A 179 -32.20 51.43 8.57
N ALA A 180 -30.92 51.49 8.92
CA ALA A 180 -30.16 52.73 9.01
C ALA A 180 -29.84 53.31 7.62
N GLU A 181 -29.57 52.47 6.61
CA GLU A 181 -29.42 52.87 5.21
C GLU A 181 -30.74 53.38 4.63
N ASP A 182 -31.87 52.70 4.90
CA ASP A 182 -33.22 53.16 4.57
C ASP A 182 -33.53 54.52 5.24
N GLU A 183 -33.16 54.71 6.52
CA GLU A 183 -33.33 55.98 7.22
C GLU A 183 -32.38 57.08 6.69
N VAL A 184 -31.15 56.74 6.31
CA VAL A 184 -30.20 57.67 5.66
C VAL A 184 -30.70 58.08 4.27
N THR A 185 -31.31 57.18 3.50
CA THR A 185 -31.94 57.54 2.22
C THR A 185 -33.22 58.35 2.44
N ARG A 186 -34.02 58.08 3.49
CA ARG A 186 -35.17 58.90 3.89
C ARG A 186 -34.75 60.32 4.27
N LEU A 187 -33.74 60.45 5.13
CA LEU A 187 -33.17 61.73 5.57
C LEU A 187 -32.46 62.48 4.43
N ASN A 188 -31.80 61.79 3.49
CA ASN A 188 -31.26 62.41 2.28
C ASN A 188 -32.37 62.93 1.37
N ASN A 189 -33.48 62.19 1.19
CA ASN A 189 -34.64 62.67 0.45
C ASN A 189 -35.32 63.86 1.14
N GLU A 190 -35.34 63.88 2.48
CA GLU A 190 -35.87 65.00 3.28
C GLU A 190 -34.96 66.23 3.21
N LEU A 191 -33.64 66.06 3.37
CA LEU A 191 -32.63 67.09 3.08
C LEU A 191 -32.71 67.60 1.65
N GLN A 192 -32.94 66.73 0.66
CA GLN A 192 -33.08 67.13 -0.74
C GLN A 192 -34.38 67.90 -0.98
N LYS A 193 -35.47 67.60 -0.25
CA LYS A 193 -36.69 68.42 -0.24
C LYS A 193 -36.43 69.78 0.41
N TYR A 194 -35.78 69.84 1.57
CA TYR A 194 -35.40 71.12 2.20
C TYR A 194 -34.46 71.94 1.32
N ARG A 195 -33.45 71.33 0.70
CA ARG A 195 -32.53 71.96 -0.25
C ARG A 195 -33.25 72.44 -1.53
N SER A 196 -34.27 71.72 -1.99
CA SER A 196 -35.15 72.17 -3.07
C SER A 196 -36.08 73.31 -2.64
N SER A 197 -36.42 73.39 -1.34
CA SER A 197 -37.18 74.48 -0.74
C SER A 197 -36.32 75.73 -0.50
N GLU A 198 -35.07 75.58 -0.09
CA GLU A 198 -34.10 76.68 0.06
C GLU A 198 -33.77 77.35 -1.27
N ILE A 199 -33.78 76.60 -2.38
CA ILE A 199 -33.66 77.15 -3.74
C ILE A 199 -34.92 77.95 -4.14
N SER A 200 -36.07 77.72 -3.48
CA SER A 200 -37.33 78.43 -3.75
C SER A 200 -37.53 79.70 -2.91
N ASP A 201 -36.90 79.80 -1.73
CA ASP A 201 -37.15 80.87 -0.75
C ASP A 201 -35.93 81.79 -0.53
N GLY A 202 -34.81 81.51 -1.21
CA GLY A 202 -33.49 82.13 -1.01
C GLY A 202 -33.07 83.20 -2.02
N LEU A 203 -33.98 84.01 -2.56
CA LEU A 203 -33.62 85.12 -3.45
C LEU A 203 -34.29 86.45 -3.02
N LEU A 204 -33.45 87.34 -2.48
CA LEU A 204 -33.70 88.73 -2.04
C LEU A 204 -34.27 88.94 -0.60
N SER A 205 -33.38 88.83 0.39
CA SER A 205 -33.20 89.94 1.35
C SER A 205 -31.74 90.10 1.78
N GLU A 206 -31.37 91.35 2.10
CA GLU A 206 -30.17 91.80 2.81
C GLU A 206 -28.77 91.45 2.26
N LEU A 207 -28.35 92.26 1.28
CA LEU A 207 -26.96 92.70 1.20
C LEU A 207 -26.63 93.72 2.30
N ALA A 208 -25.34 93.77 2.65
CA ALA A 208 -24.80 94.57 3.74
C ALA A 208 -24.96 96.10 3.60
N SER A 209 -24.85 96.76 4.76
CA SER A 209 -24.77 98.21 4.98
C SER A 209 -23.83 98.99 4.02
N PRO A 210 -24.01 100.31 3.88
CA PRO A 210 -23.32 101.18 4.84
C PRO A 210 -24.15 102.35 5.37
N ALA A 211 -23.94 102.69 6.63
CA ALA A 211 -24.37 103.96 7.20
C ALA A 211 -23.39 105.08 6.80
N GLU A 212 -23.79 106.03 5.97
CA GLU A 212 -23.15 107.36 5.89
C GLU A 212 -24.02 108.39 5.14
N SER A 213 -24.86 109.15 5.87
CA SER A 213 -25.38 110.41 5.34
C SER A 213 -25.68 111.43 6.46
N LYS A 214 -24.72 112.35 6.64
CA LYS A 214 -24.90 113.79 6.92
C LYS A 214 -26.15 114.19 7.73
N VAL A 215 -25.98 114.34 9.05
CA VAL A 215 -26.77 115.31 9.82
C VAL A 215 -26.32 116.71 9.42
N THR A 216 -27.17 117.45 8.69
CA THR A 216 -26.96 118.87 8.38
C THR A 216 -27.72 119.78 9.35
N ALA A 217 -27.17 120.99 9.54
CA ALA A 217 -27.73 122.13 10.25
C ALA A 217 -29.24 122.35 9.96
N ARG A 218 -30.11 122.66 10.93
CA ARG A 218 -30.13 123.77 11.93
C ARG A 218 -30.65 125.09 11.32
N GLU A 219 -31.70 125.63 11.97
CA GLU A 219 -32.15 127.03 12.01
C GLU A 219 -32.22 127.82 10.67
N VAL A 220 -33.44 128.02 10.15
CA VAL A 220 -33.83 129.30 9.51
C VAL A 220 -35.22 129.68 10.02
N GLU A 221 -35.24 130.62 10.96
CA GLU A 221 -36.40 131.42 11.34
C GLU A 221 -35.94 132.89 11.32
N LEU A 222 -36.86 133.82 11.03
CA LEU A 222 -36.66 135.27 10.84
C LEU A 222 -36.13 135.72 9.47
N GLU A 223 -37.03 135.72 8.48
CA GLU A 223 -37.14 136.87 7.58
C GLU A 223 -37.89 137.99 8.33
N PHE A 224 -37.25 139.15 8.51
CA PHE A 224 -37.92 140.38 8.97
C PHE A 224 -37.47 141.52 8.07
N GLU A 225 -38.26 141.77 7.03
CA GLU A 225 -38.00 142.82 6.06
C GLU A 225 -38.55 144.16 6.59
N VAL A 226 -37.70 144.93 7.28
CA VAL A 226 -37.99 146.34 7.57
C VAL A 226 -37.65 147.16 6.36
N ASN A 227 -38.68 147.64 5.67
CA ASN A 227 -38.55 148.64 4.62
C ASN A 227 -39.28 149.94 5.00
N GLN A 228 -38.58 151.05 4.75
CA GLN A 228 -39.07 152.43 4.63
C GLN A 228 -39.46 153.19 5.93
N ALA A 229 -38.39 153.73 6.51
CA ALA A 229 -38.19 155.15 6.84
C ALA A 229 -39.33 156.17 6.60
N SER A 230 -39.43 157.09 7.57
CA SER A 230 -40.34 158.23 7.69
C SER A 230 -40.23 159.32 6.61
N HIS A 231 -41.32 160.08 6.40
CA HIS A 231 -41.25 161.53 6.10
C HIS A 231 -42.53 162.29 6.56
N PRO A 232 -42.52 163.64 6.70
CA PRO A 232 -42.51 164.21 8.06
C PRO A 232 -43.53 165.34 8.29
N GLN A 233 -43.55 165.92 9.50
CA GLN A 233 -44.17 167.21 9.77
C GLN A 233 -43.18 168.22 10.37
N GLN A 234 -43.35 169.47 9.98
CA GLN A 234 -42.44 170.60 10.19
C GLN A 234 -42.80 171.42 11.44
N ARG A 235 -41.77 171.99 12.09
CA ARG A 235 -41.60 173.42 12.52
C ARG A 235 -42.75 174.04 13.36
N ILE A 236 -42.55 174.78 14.45
CA ILE A 236 -41.54 175.79 14.87
C ILE A 236 -41.42 175.68 16.41
N GLY A 237 -40.32 175.95 17.13
CA GLY A 237 -38.95 176.40 16.81
C GLY A 237 -38.29 176.99 18.09
N TRP A 238 -36.97 177.28 18.04
CA TRP A 238 -36.13 177.86 19.12
C TRP A 238 -35.86 176.93 20.34
N SER A 239 -34.65 176.73 20.87
CA SER A 239 -33.29 177.17 20.47
C SER A 239 -32.24 176.13 20.91
N GLU A 240 -31.06 176.17 20.31
CA GLU A 240 -29.99 175.15 20.44
C GLU A 240 -29.03 175.41 21.63
N ALA A 241 -28.65 174.35 22.38
CA ALA A 241 -27.42 174.31 23.21
C ALA A 241 -27.05 172.91 23.76
N GLU A 242 -28.02 172.00 24.00
CA GLU A 242 -27.82 170.79 24.83
C GLU A 242 -27.64 169.45 24.08
N THR A 243 -27.53 169.45 22.74
CA THR A 243 -27.64 168.22 21.91
C THR A 243 -26.33 167.52 21.55
N LEU A 244 -25.16 168.06 21.96
CA LEU A 244 -23.85 167.50 21.59
C LEU A 244 -23.34 166.40 22.54
N ASP A 245 -23.53 166.54 23.86
CA ASP A 245 -23.04 165.56 24.86
C ASP A 245 -23.80 164.22 24.81
N SER A 246 -25.13 164.31 24.68
CA SER A 246 -26.03 163.16 24.64
C SER A 246 -25.79 162.24 23.44
N ASN A 247 -25.29 162.77 22.31
CA ASN A 247 -25.00 161.99 21.10
C ASN A 247 -23.72 161.15 21.23
N VAL A 248 -22.65 161.71 21.83
CA VAL A 248 -21.38 160.99 22.08
C VAL A 248 -21.61 159.78 23.01
N LYS A 249 -22.48 159.95 24.02
CA LYS A 249 -22.77 158.89 24.99
C LYS A 249 -23.56 157.72 24.40
N VAL A 250 -24.48 158.00 23.47
CA VAL A 250 -25.20 156.96 22.71
C VAL A 250 -24.25 156.17 21.81
N GLN A 251 -23.31 156.83 21.15
CA GLN A 251 -22.30 156.14 20.33
C GLN A 251 -21.38 155.23 21.16
N SER A 252 -20.94 155.69 22.34
CA SER A 252 -20.16 154.85 23.29
C SER A 252 -20.92 153.60 23.70
N LEU A 253 -22.21 153.74 24.07
CA LEU A 253 -23.04 152.62 24.49
C LEU A 253 -23.40 151.66 23.35
N MET A 254 -23.55 152.18 22.12
CA MET A 254 -23.73 151.33 20.93
C MET A 254 -22.50 150.46 20.65
N GLU A 255 -21.29 151.04 20.75
CA GLU A 255 -20.05 150.29 20.53
C GLU A 255 -19.79 149.30 21.68
N GLU A 256 -20.08 149.65 22.94
CA GLU A 256 -20.05 148.70 24.07
C GLU A 256 -21.04 147.54 23.91
N LEU A 257 -22.26 147.80 23.44
CA LEU A 257 -23.29 146.78 23.21
C LEU A 257 -22.92 145.87 22.02
N LYS A 258 -22.31 146.43 20.99
CA LYS A 258 -21.70 145.69 19.87
C LYS A 258 -20.57 144.78 20.35
N ILE A 259 -19.61 145.31 21.12
CA ILE A 259 -18.53 144.54 21.75
C ILE A 259 -19.11 143.46 22.69
N ALA A 260 -20.19 143.73 23.43
CA ALA A 260 -20.83 142.73 24.29
C ALA A 260 -21.49 141.61 23.47
N LYS A 261 -22.19 141.94 22.37
CA LYS A 261 -22.77 140.98 21.42
C LYS A 261 -21.70 140.12 20.76
N GLU A 262 -20.59 140.73 20.33
CA GLU A 262 -19.42 140.04 19.79
C GLU A 262 -18.76 139.14 20.85
N ARG A 263 -18.57 139.59 22.09
CA ARG A 263 -18.03 138.78 23.21
C ARG A 263 -18.94 137.60 23.57
N ILE A 264 -20.26 137.75 23.51
CA ILE A 264 -21.21 136.64 23.72
C ILE A 264 -21.12 135.65 22.57
N SER A 265 -21.07 136.12 21.31
CA SER A 265 -20.89 135.28 20.12
C SER A 265 -19.56 134.51 20.18
N LEU A 266 -18.44 135.19 20.47
CA LEU A 266 -17.13 134.57 20.67
C LEU A 266 -17.13 133.55 21.82
N ARG A 267 -17.83 133.83 22.92
CA ARG A 267 -17.97 132.89 24.05
C ARG A 267 -18.79 131.65 23.67
N TRP A 268 -19.79 131.81 22.81
CA TRP A 268 -20.57 130.69 22.26
C TRP A 268 -19.73 129.86 21.28
N LEU A 269 -19.08 130.50 20.30
CA LEU A 269 -18.15 129.86 19.36
C LEU A 269 -17.02 129.12 20.09
N THR A 270 -16.47 129.70 21.15
CA THR A 270 -15.43 129.06 21.98
C THR A 270 -15.96 127.82 22.72
N LYS A 271 -17.22 127.82 23.16
CA LYS A 271 -17.85 126.60 23.71
C LYS A 271 -18.01 125.53 22.65
N GLU A 272 -18.48 125.89 21.45
CA GLU A 272 -18.69 124.92 20.36
C GLU A 272 -17.37 124.36 19.82
N ILE A 273 -16.32 125.19 19.72
CA ILE A 273 -14.96 124.72 19.42
C ILE A 273 -14.48 123.72 20.49
N ASN A 274 -14.77 123.95 21.77
CA ASN A 274 -14.39 123.02 22.84
C ASN A 274 -15.21 121.72 22.85
N THR A 275 -16.52 121.76 22.55
CA THR A 275 -17.33 120.52 22.42
C THR A 275 -16.88 119.70 21.21
N LEU A 276 -16.63 120.33 20.06
CA LEU A 276 -16.08 119.68 18.87
C LEU A 276 -14.67 119.13 19.11
N LYS A 277 -13.80 119.87 19.81
CA LYS A 277 -12.45 119.40 20.19
C LYS A 277 -12.51 118.19 21.12
N ASN A 278 -13.45 118.16 22.07
CA ASN A 278 -13.66 117.00 22.95
C ASN A 278 -14.19 115.78 22.18
N LYS A 279 -15.14 115.96 21.26
CA LYS A 279 -15.62 114.90 20.35
C LYS A 279 -14.49 114.38 19.47
N LEU A 280 -13.73 115.25 18.81
CA LEU A 280 -12.55 114.88 18.01
C LEU A 280 -11.51 114.09 18.83
N ASN A 281 -11.31 114.46 20.10
CA ASN A 281 -10.41 113.73 21.00
C ASN A 281 -11.01 112.39 21.49
N ALA A 282 -12.33 112.22 21.50
CA ALA A 282 -12.97 110.92 21.76
C ALA A 282 -12.82 110.00 20.54
N GLU A 283 -13.19 110.48 19.35
CA GLU A 283 -13.01 109.74 18.08
C GLU A 283 -11.55 109.33 17.86
N LYS A 284 -10.59 110.22 18.12
CA LYS A 284 -9.15 109.85 18.06
C LYS A 284 -8.79 108.69 18.99
N ARG A 285 -9.38 108.57 20.18
CA ARG A 285 -9.13 107.43 21.08
C ARG A 285 -9.77 106.14 20.56
N GLU A 286 -10.97 106.21 19.98
CA GLU A 286 -11.60 105.04 19.36
C GLU A 286 -10.85 104.59 18.10
N VAL A 287 -10.41 105.52 17.25
CA VAL A 287 -9.51 105.22 16.12
C VAL A 287 -8.23 104.52 16.61
N SER A 288 -7.58 105.01 17.67
CA SER A 288 -6.40 104.33 18.24
C SER A 288 -6.71 102.91 18.75
N LYS A 289 -7.87 102.69 19.41
CA LYS A 289 -8.30 101.35 19.86
C LYS A 289 -8.57 100.42 18.67
N LEU A 290 -9.22 100.90 17.62
CA LEU A 290 -9.47 100.14 16.39
C LEU A 290 -8.17 99.81 15.66
N GLN A 291 -7.23 100.76 15.61
CA GLN A 291 -5.90 100.58 15.03
C GLN A 291 -5.08 99.54 15.81
N GLU A 292 -5.16 99.54 17.14
CA GLU A 292 -4.54 98.51 17.99
C GLU A 292 -5.20 97.13 17.78
N ARG A 293 -6.53 97.04 17.74
CA ARG A 293 -7.26 95.79 17.41
C ARG A 293 -6.87 95.26 16.03
N SER A 294 -6.78 96.13 15.03
CA SER A 294 -6.33 95.80 13.68
C SER A 294 -4.90 95.24 13.68
N ALA A 295 -3.99 95.84 14.45
CA ALA A 295 -2.62 95.33 14.62
C ALA A 295 -2.59 93.93 15.27
N ARG A 296 -3.37 93.70 16.34
CA ARG A 296 -3.47 92.37 16.99
C ARG A 296 -4.05 91.30 16.06
N LEU A 297 -5.08 91.64 15.28
CA LEU A 297 -5.66 90.73 14.30
C LEU A 297 -4.66 90.44 13.16
N LYS A 298 -3.90 91.44 12.71
CA LYS A 298 -2.87 91.26 11.68
C LYS A 298 -1.71 90.37 12.12
N THR A 299 -1.26 90.47 13.38
CA THR A 299 -0.25 89.55 13.93
C THR A 299 -0.82 88.14 14.07
N SER A 300 -2.02 87.99 14.64
CA SER A 300 -2.70 86.68 14.77
C SER A 300 -2.93 85.98 13.43
N LEU A 301 -3.31 86.72 12.38
CA LEU A 301 -3.40 86.19 11.02
C LEU A 301 -2.03 85.71 10.51
N SER A 302 -0.96 86.51 10.69
CA SER A 302 0.40 86.10 10.30
C SER A 302 0.92 84.88 11.04
N ASP A 303 0.49 84.66 12.29
CA ASP A 303 0.84 83.48 13.09
C ASP A 303 0.07 82.24 12.61
N ARG A 304 -1.23 82.38 12.33
CA ARG A 304 -2.05 81.33 11.68
C ARG A 304 -1.52 80.98 10.29
N ASP A 305 -1.11 81.96 9.49
CA ASP A 305 -0.48 81.75 8.18
C ASP A 305 0.84 80.98 8.28
N ARG A 306 1.61 81.16 9.38
CA ARG A 306 2.80 80.35 9.67
C ARG A 306 2.42 78.93 10.03
N GLU A 307 1.49 78.75 10.96
CA GLU A 307 1.00 77.43 11.38
C GLU A 307 0.44 76.61 10.20
N VAL A 308 -0.31 77.24 9.29
CA VAL A 308 -0.80 76.58 8.06
C VAL A 308 0.35 76.16 7.13
N ARG A 309 1.44 76.93 7.03
CA ARG A 309 2.61 76.53 6.25
C ARG A 309 3.36 75.37 6.92
N ASP A 310 3.55 75.45 8.24
CA ASP A 310 4.29 74.44 9.00
C ASP A 310 3.52 73.09 8.99
N LEU A 311 2.19 73.13 9.15
CA LEU A 311 1.32 71.96 8.96
C LEU A 311 1.35 71.42 7.53
N LYS A 312 1.37 72.28 6.51
CA LYS A 312 1.45 71.85 5.11
C LYS A 312 2.78 71.15 4.79
N ILE A 313 3.89 71.61 5.36
CA ILE A 313 5.19 70.93 5.28
C ILE A 313 5.10 69.57 5.98
N ALA A 314 4.59 69.52 7.21
CA ALA A 314 4.45 68.26 7.96
C ALA A 314 3.58 67.22 7.24
N VAL A 315 2.51 67.64 6.56
CA VAL A 315 1.68 66.76 5.72
C VAL A 315 2.47 66.26 4.51
N SER A 316 3.19 67.12 3.79
CA SER A 316 4.04 66.70 2.66
C SER A 316 5.15 65.73 3.08
N ASP A 317 5.81 65.97 4.21
CA ASP A 317 6.82 65.08 4.78
C ASP A 317 6.24 63.72 5.20
N ALA A 318 5.00 63.69 5.67
CA ALA A 318 4.28 62.45 5.99
C ALA A 318 3.86 61.69 4.73
N GLU A 319 3.30 62.38 3.73
CA GLU A 319 2.95 61.81 2.42
C GLU A 319 4.19 61.19 1.75
N GLN A 320 5.34 61.88 1.78
CA GLN A 320 6.59 61.40 1.19
C GLN A 320 7.16 60.15 1.88
N LYS A 321 6.81 59.89 3.15
CA LYS A 321 7.18 58.66 3.88
C LYS A 321 6.18 57.52 3.65
N ILE A 322 4.88 57.83 3.70
CA ILE A 322 3.81 56.83 3.55
C ILE A 322 3.78 56.26 2.12
N PHE A 323 4.09 57.05 1.09
CA PHE A 323 4.03 56.60 -0.31
C PHE A 323 5.00 55.44 -0.63
N PRO A 324 6.31 55.49 -0.31
CA PRO A 324 7.21 54.36 -0.51
C PRO A 324 6.87 53.16 0.37
N GLU A 325 6.47 53.35 1.63
CA GLU A 325 6.02 52.25 2.50
C GLU A 325 4.80 51.53 1.91
N LYS A 326 3.81 52.28 1.41
CA LYS A 326 2.65 51.71 0.70
C LYS A 326 3.07 50.97 -0.57
N ALA A 327 4.01 51.51 -1.35
CA ALA A 327 4.52 50.85 -2.55
C ALA A 327 5.25 49.54 -2.21
N GLN A 328 6.05 49.52 -1.14
CA GLN A 328 6.72 48.33 -0.64
C GLN A 328 5.71 47.26 -0.17
N ILE A 329 4.72 47.64 0.65
CA ILE A 329 3.69 46.71 1.12
C ILE A 329 2.89 46.11 -0.06
N MET A 330 2.57 46.90 -1.08
CA MET A 330 1.92 46.39 -2.29
C MET A 330 2.81 45.39 -3.05
N ALA A 331 4.12 45.66 -3.17
CA ALA A 331 5.06 44.74 -3.83
C ALA A 331 5.26 43.44 -3.02
N GLU A 332 5.39 43.53 -1.70
CA GLU A 332 5.48 42.37 -0.80
C GLU A 332 4.19 41.54 -0.85
N MET A 333 3.02 42.19 -0.84
CA MET A 333 1.73 41.50 -0.98
C MET A 333 1.59 40.80 -2.34
N SER A 334 2.02 41.43 -3.44
CA SER A 334 2.07 40.78 -4.76
C SER A 334 2.99 39.55 -4.77
N LYS A 335 4.20 39.67 -4.21
CA LYS A 335 5.15 38.56 -4.09
C LYS A 335 4.59 37.39 -3.27
N VAL A 336 3.93 37.66 -2.15
CA VAL A 336 3.30 36.62 -1.32
C VAL A 336 2.12 35.95 -2.05
N ILE A 337 1.38 36.66 -2.89
CA ILE A 337 0.33 36.07 -3.73
C ILE A 337 0.93 35.17 -4.82
N GLU A 338 2.02 35.58 -5.46
CA GLU A 338 2.76 34.77 -6.44
C GLU A 338 3.35 33.50 -5.79
N GLU A 339 4.00 33.63 -4.64
CA GLU A 339 4.52 32.49 -3.86
C GLU A 339 3.40 31.54 -3.43
N ARG A 340 2.26 32.07 -2.97
CA ARG A 340 1.08 31.27 -2.64
C ARG A 340 0.55 30.49 -3.84
N THR A 341 0.39 31.14 -5.00
CA THR A 341 -0.15 30.48 -6.20
C THR A 341 0.78 29.38 -6.71
N CYS A 342 2.09 29.60 -6.71
CA CYS A 342 3.09 28.58 -7.01
C CYS A 342 3.01 27.38 -6.04
N CYS A 343 2.88 27.63 -4.74
CA CYS A 343 2.68 26.57 -3.74
C CYS A 343 1.36 25.80 -3.94
N GLU A 344 0.27 26.49 -4.29
CA GLU A 344 -1.03 25.85 -4.59
C GLU A 344 -0.99 24.99 -5.87
N GLU A 345 -0.21 25.38 -6.88
CA GLU A 345 0.01 24.57 -8.09
C GLU A 345 0.85 23.33 -7.78
N GLN A 346 1.93 23.45 -7.02
CA GLN A 346 2.73 22.32 -6.56
C GLN A 346 1.92 21.34 -5.70
N LEU A 347 1.04 21.86 -4.83
CA LEU A 347 0.13 21.03 -4.03
C LEU A 347 -0.80 20.21 -4.93
N LYS A 348 -1.43 20.83 -5.94
CA LYS A 348 -2.30 20.15 -6.91
C LYS A 348 -1.53 19.11 -7.72
N GLU A 349 -0.29 19.38 -8.10
CA GLU A 349 0.57 18.40 -8.77
C GLU A 349 0.83 17.19 -7.87
N GLN A 350 1.23 17.39 -6.60
CA GLN A 350 1.45 16.29 -5.68
C GLN A 350 0.16 15.52 -5.36
N GLU A 351 -0.99 16.19 -5.22
CA GLU A 351 -2.29 15.53 -5.10
C GLU A 351 -2.59 14.64 -6.31
N SER A 352 -2.35 15.12 -7.53
CA SER A 352 -2.57 14.32 -8.75
C SER A 352 -1.65 13.10 -8.80
N ARG A 353 -0.39 13.27 -8.36
CA ARG A 353 0.59 12.18 -8.25
C ARG A 353 0.17 11.15 -7.20
N CYS A 354 -0.28 11.59 -6.02
CA CYS A 354 -0.81 10.69 -4.99
C CYS A 354 -1.99 9.88 -5.52
N ARG A 355 -2.96 10.50 -6.19
CA ARG A 355 -4.10 9.79 -6.81
C ARG A 355 -3.64 8.74 -7.83
N SER A 356 -2.68 9.06 -8.70
CA SER A 356 -2.14 8.07 -9.65
C SER A 356 -1.45 6.90 -8.97
N LEU A 357 -0.70 7.12 -7.88
CA LEU A 357 -0.07 6.05 -7.11
C LEU A 357 -1.10 5.24 -6.31
N GLU A 358 -2.19 5.85 -5.85
CA GLU A 358 -3.33 5.14 -5.23
C GLU A 358 -4.10 4.29 -6.25
N ASP A 359 -4.21 4.73 -7.50
CA ASP A 359 -4.77 3.94 -8.60
C ASP A 359 -3.86 2.75 -8.94
N ASP A 360 -2.54 2.97 -9.10
CA ASP A 360 -1.55 1.91 -9.33
C ASP A 360 -1.55 0.88 -8.20
N ILE A 361 -1.60 1.32 -6.93
CA ILE A 361 -1.68 0.44 -5.76
C ILE A 361 -2.98 -0.40 -5.80
N ARG A 362 -4.11 0.19 -6.21
CA ARG A 362 -5.37 -0.55 -6.36
C ARG A 362 -5.32 -1.57 -7.49
N MET A 363 -4.72 -1.21 -8.63
CA MET A 363 -4.47 -2.13 -9.75
C MET A 363 -3.62 -3.32 -9.32
N PHE A 364 -2.45 -3.10 -8.71
CA PHE A 364 -1.58 -4.18 -8.23
C PHE A 364 -2.23 -5.03 -7.13
N GLN A 365 -3.12 -4.46 -6.30
CA GLN A 365 -3.90 -5.23 -5.33
C GLN A 365 -4.92 -6.15 -6.00
N ALA A 366 -5.57 -5.70 -7.07
CA ALA A 366 -6.50 -6.51 -7.86
C ALA A 366 -5.78 -7.64 -8.61
N GLU A 367 -4.70 -7.34 -9.33
CA GLU A 367 -3.87 -8.34 -10.02
C GLU A 367 -3.31 -9.39 -9.05
N LYS A 368 -2.86 -8.95 -7.87
CA LYS A 368 -2.42 -9.86 -6.81
C LYS A 368 -3.55 -10.78 -6.31
N ALA A 369 -4.77 -10.26 -6.19
CA ALA A 369 -5.93 -11.06 -5.76
C ALA A 369 -6.30 -12.11 -6.81
N GLU A 370 -6.33 -11.75 -8.09
CA GLU A 370 -6.58 -12.68 -9.21
C GLU A 370 -5.49 -13.76 -9.32
N MET A 371 -4.22 -13.38 -9.19
CA MET A 371 -3.09 -14.32 -9.15
C MET A 371 -3.16 -15.24 -7.93
N GLN A 372 -3.66 -14.75 -6.79
CA GLN A 372 -3.86 -15.58 -5.60
C GLN A 372 -5.02 -16.57 -5.79
N GLU A 373 -6.16 -16.13 -6.35
CA GLU A 373 -7.33 -16.98 -6.60
C GLU A 373 -7.02 -18.10 -7.61
N THR A 374 -6.30 -17.78 -8.69
CA THR A 374 -5.85 -18.78 -9.68
C THR A 374 -4.92 -19.82 -9.07
N LEU A 375 -3.92 -19.41 -8.28
CA LEU A 375 -3.04 -20.34 -7.56
C LEU A 375 -3.79 -21.17 -6.51
N GLU A 376 -4.75 -20.59 -5.80
CA GLU A 376 -5.60 -21.33 -4.85
C GLU A 376 -6.45 -22.38 -5.57
N HIS A 377 -6.98 -22.06 -6.76
CA HIS A 377 -7.71 -23.00 -7.62
C HIS A 377 -6.81 -24.15 -8.12
N GLU A 378 -5.63 -23.85 -8.67
CA GLU A 378 -4.66 -24.88 -9.10
C GLU A 378 -4.24 -25.80 -7.95
N ILE A 379 -3.96 -25.24 -6.77
CA ILE A 379 -3.63 -26.01 -5.57
C ILE A 379 -4.80 -26.92 -5.17
N GLN A 380 -6.05 -26.45 -5.29
CA GLN A 380 -7.22 -27.25 -4.97
C GLN A 380 -7.42 -28.40 -5.99
N GLN A 381 -7.28 -28.11 -7.29
CA GLN A 381 -7.33 -29.13 -8.34
C GLN A 381 -6.25 -30.20 -8.12
N LEU A 382 -5.01 -29.81 -7.82
CA LEU A 382 -3.91 -30.75 -7.55
C LEU A 382 -4.16 -31.62 -6.30
N LYS A 383 -4.80 -31.09 -5.26
CA LYS A 383 -5.21 -31.91 -4.09
C LYS A 383 -6.23 -32.97 -4.47
N GLU A 384 -7.21 -32.61 -5.29
CA GLU A 384 -8.25 -33.54 -5.78
C GLU A 384 -7.66 -34.62 -6.68
N ASP A 385 -6.74 -34.25 -7.58
CA ASP A 385 -5.97 -35.18 -8.41
C ASP A 385 -5.13 -36.16 -7.59
N ILE A 386 -4.45 -35.66 -6.54
CA ILE A 386 -3.67 -36.49 -5.60
C ILE A 386 -4.59 -37.45 -4.83
N ALA A 387 -5.75 -36.99 -4.35
CA ALA A 387 -6.72 -37.82 -3.64
C ALA A 387 -7.31 -38.92 -4.56
N GLY A 388 -7.65 -38.58 -5.80
CA GLY A 388 -8.11 -39.53 -6.81
C GLY A 388 -7.06 -40.60 -7.10
N ARG A 389 -5.79 -40.19 -7.35
CA ARG A 389 -4.67 -41.12 -7.57
C ARG A 389 -4.40 -41.99 -6.34
N HIS A 390 -4.53 -41.45 -5.12
CA HIS A 390 -4.37 -42.22 -3.89
C HIS A 390 -5.41 -43.33 -3.77
N SER A 391 -6.68 -43.04 -4.05
CA SER A 391 -7.76 -44.04 -4.11
C SER A 391 -7.50 -45.12 -5.18
N CYS A 392 -7.03 -44.73 -6.37
CA CYS A 392 -6.63 -45.69 -7.41
C CYS A 392 -5.49 -46.61 -6.95
N ILE A 393 -4.46 -46.07 -6.27
CA ILE A 393 -3.36 -46.86 -5.71
C ILE A 393 -3.86 -47.80 -4.61
N GLU A 394 -4.74 -47.34 -3.72
CA GLU A 394 -5.31 -48.17 -2.65
C GLU A 394 -6.07 -49.38 -3.22
N ASN A 395 -6.84 -49.17 -4.30
CA ASN A 395 -7.55 -50.24 -5.00
C ASN A 395 -6.60 -51.23 -5.70
N LEU A 396 -5.49 -50.74 -6.29
CA LEU A 396 -4.43 -51.59 -6.85
C LEU A 396 -3.69 -52.39 -5.77
N VAL A 397 -3.45 -51.83 -4.59
CA VAL A 397 -2.85 -52.57 -3.47
C VAL A 397 -3.76 -53.71 -3.01
N LYS A 398 -5.07 -53.44 -2.84
CA LYS A 398 -6.07 -54.47 -2.50
C LYS A 398 -6.12 -55.62 -3.52
N SER A 399 -6.03 -55.30 -4.82
CA SER A 399 -6.01 -56.33 -5.86
C SER A 399 -4.69 -57.11 -5.89
N PHE A 400 -3.56 -56.46 -5.65
CA PHE A 400 -2.26 -57.11 -5.53
C PHE A 400 -2.19 -58.07 -4.33
N ASP A 401 -2.68 -57.67 -3.16
CA ASP A 401 -2.72 -58.54 -1.97
C ASP A 401 -3.65 -59.74 -2.19
N SER A 402 -4.75 -59.55 -2.91
CA SER A 402 -5.65 -60.64 -3.32
C SER A 402 -4.91 -61.66 -4.21
N LEU A 403 -4.29 -61.20 -5.30
CA LEU A 403 -3.50 -62.04 -6.22
C LEU A 403 -2.29 -62.71 -5.54
N LYS A 404 -1.65 -62.02 -4.60
CA LYS A 404 -0.56 -62.56 -3.78
C LYS A 404 -1.05 -63.71 -2.91
N SER A 405 -2.24 -63.59 -2.31
CA SER A 405 -2.85 -64.67 -1.53
C SER A 405 -3.21 -65.89 -2.40
N GLU A 406 -3.70 -65.67 -3.62
CA GLU A 406 -3.94 -66.75 -4.60
C GLU A 406 -2.64 -67.44 -5.03
N ARG A 407 -1.58 -66.67 -5.29
CA ARG A 407 -0.23 -67.17 -5.60
C ARG A 407 0.30 -68.03 -4.45
N ASP A 408 0.16 -67.58 -3.21
CA ASP A 408 0.58 -68.34 -2.03
C ASP A 408 -0.23 -69.64 -1.87
N GLN A 409 -1.55 -69.62 -2.07
CA GLN A 409 -2.38 -70.83 -2.08
C GLN A 409 -2.00 -71.83 -3.21
N LEU A 410 -1.70 -71.34 -4.41
CA LEU A 410 -1.25 -72.17 -5.52
C LEU A 410 0.15 -72.76 -5.27
N ARG A 411 1.02 -72.00 -4.59
CA ARG A 411 2.35 -72.47 -4.19
C ARG A 411 2.28 -73.62 -3.19
N GLU A 412 1.43 -73.51 -2.17
CA GLU A 412 1.20 -74.61 -1.22
C GLU A 412 0.66 -75.86 -1.93
N LYS A 413 -0.32 -75.70 -2.85
CA LYS A 413 -0.83 -76.82 -3.66
C LYS A 413 0.25 -77.47 -4.55
N ALA A 414 1.17 -76.68 -5.10
CA ALA A 414 2.30 -77.21 -5.87
C ALA A 414 3.23 -78.06 -4.99
N ILE A 415 3.56 -77.57 -3.78
CA ILE A 415 4.38 -78.28 -2.80
C ILE A 415 3.72 -79.61 -2.38
N THR A 416 2.40 -79.63 -2.14
CA THR A 416 1.70 -80.88 -1.78
C THR A 416 1.70 -81.89 -2.94
N LEU A 417 1.49 -81.45 -4.18
CA LEU A 417 1.55 -82.33 -5.35
C LEU A 417 2.97 -82.85 -5.62
N GLU A 418 4.01 -82.05 -5.41
CA GLU A 418 5.41 -82.47 -5.51
C GLU A 418 5.75 -83.55 -4.46
N ALA A 419 5.25 -83.40 -3.22
CA ALA A 419 5.36 -84.41 -2.17
C ALA A 419 4.61 -85.72 -2.53
N GLU A 420 3.44 -85.63 -3.17
CA GLU A 420 2.73 -86.82 -3.68
C GLU A 420 3.48 -87.52 -4.82
N VAL A 421 4.00 -86.77 -5.79
CA VAL A 421 4.76 -87.32 -6.92
C VAL A 421 6.02 -88.01 -6.43
N THR A 422 6.82 -87.36 -5.59
CA THR A 422 8.02 -87.97 -5.00
C THR A 422 7.71 -89.20 -4.15
N CYS A 423 6.55 -89.25 -3.46
CA CYS A 423 6.07 -90.46 -2.78
C CYS A 423 5.75 -91.60 -3.77
N ARG A 424 5.07 -91.30 -4.88
CA ARG A 424 4.76 -92.27 -5.93
C ARG A 424 6.02 -92.77 -6.65
N ASP A 425 6.98 -91.89 -6.94
CA ASP A 425 8.27 -92.26 -7.53
C ASP A 425 9.07 -93.17 -6.59
N ASN A 426 9.11 -92.86 -5.30
CA ASN A 426 9.71 -93.75 -4.30
C ASN A 426 9.04 -95.14 -4.28
N ARG A 427 7.72 -95.20 -4.47
CA ARG A 427 6.97 -96.47 -4.55
C ARG A 427 7.24 -97.22 -5.85
N ILE A 428 7.33 -96.54 -6.99
CA ILE A 428 7.71 -97.14 -8.28
C ILE A 428 9.12 -97.71 -8.19
N ASN A 429 10.09 -96.92 -7.69
CA ASN A 429 11.46 -97.38 -7.44
C ASN A 429 11.54 -98.60 -6.50
N GLN A 430 10.63 -98.73 -5.52
CA GLN A 430 10.54 -99.93 -4.68
C GLN A 430 10.03 -101.14 -5.50
N MET A 431 8.99 -100.95 -6.31
CA MET A 431 8.42 -102.01 -7.15
C MET A 431 9.40 -102.48 -8.22
N ASP A 432 10.16 -101.57 -8.85
CA ASP A 432 11.17 -101.92 -9.85
C ASP A 432 12.31 -102.76 -9.25
N ARG A 433 12.75 -102.47 -8.01
CA ARG A 433 13.72 -103.33 -7.31
C ARG A 433 13.17 -104.73 -7.07
N HIS A 434 11.91 -104.87 -6.68
CA HIS A 434 11.26 -106.18 -6.52
C HIS A 434 11.12 -106.90 -7.87
N LEU A 435 10.78 -106.20 -8.96
CA LEU A 435 10.71 -106.75 -10.30
C LEU A 435 12.08 -107.25 -10.78
N GLN A 436 13.13 -106.45 -10.56
CA GLN A 436 14.53 -106.83 -10.86
C GLN A 436 14.98 -108.04 -10.05
N GLN A 437 14.61 -108.13 -8.76
CA GLN A 437 14.90 -109.30 -7.92
C GLN A 437 14.19 -110.55 -8.45
N LEU A 438 12.88 -110.49 -8.70
CA LEU A 438 12.11 -111.61 -9.27
C LEU A 438 12.64 -112.02 -10.64
N HIS A 439 13.01 -111.07 -11.50
CA HIS A 439 13.62 -111.37 -12.79
C HIS A 439 14.96 -112.11 -12.62
N MET A 440 15.81 -111.67 -11.69
CA MET A 440 17.08 -112.33 -11.37
C MET A 440 16.87 -113.75 -10.81
N GLU A 441 15.84 -113.97 -9.99
CA GLU A 441 15.45 -115.30 -9.49
C GLU A 441 14.91 -116.19 -10.62
N HIS A 442 14.05 -115.66 -11.50
CA HIS A 442 13.57 -116.38 -12.69
C HIS A 442 14.70 -116.77 -13.64
N VAL A 443 15.66 -115.87 -13.91
CA VAL A 443 16.85 -116.18 -14.74
C VAL A 443 17.67 -117.32 -14.12
N LYS A 444 17.90 -117.31 -12.81
CA LYS A 444 18.58 -118.41 -12.10
C LYS A 444 17.79 -119.73 -12.18
N LEU A 445 16.47 -119.69 -12.01
CA LEU A 445 15.62 -120.87 -12.13
C LEU A 445 15.58 -121.42 -13.55
N ILE A 446 15.59 -120.57 -14.58
CA ILE A 446 15.69 -120.97 -15.98
C ILE A 446 17.03 -121.68 -16.24
N ALA A 447 18.15 -121.10 -15.80
CA ALA A 447 19.47 -121.71 -15.95
C ALA A 447 19.54 -123.10 -15.27
N GLY A 448 19.09 -123.23 -14.02
CA GLY A 448 19.04 -124.51 -13.31
C GLY A 448 18.08 -125.53 -13.97
N ALA A 449 16.96 -125.07 -14.52
CA ALA A 449 16.04 -125.92 -15.27
C ALA A 449 16.61 -126.38 -16.63
N GLU A 450 17.46 -125.58 -17.28
CA GLU A 450 18.18 -125.95 -18.50
C GLU A 450 19.31 -126.95 -18.22
N GLU A 451 20.07 -126.77 -17.14
CA GLU A 451 21.05 -127.75 -16.64
C GLU A 451 20.38 -129.09 -16.32
N ALA A 452 19.27 -129.07 -15.57
CA ALA A 452 18.49 -130.27 -15.28
C ALA A 452 17.92 -130.93 -16.55
N ARG A 453 17.45 -130.14 -17.52
CA ARG A 453 16.97 -130.64 -18.83
C ARG A 453 18.09 -131.30 -19.63
N LYS A 454 19.31 -130.75 -19.59
CA LYS A 454 20.50 -131.35 -20.22
C LYS A 454 20.84 -132.70 -19.57
N LEU A 455 20.93 -132.76 -18.24
CA LEU A 455 21.17 -134.00 -17.49
C LEU A 455 20.08 -135.06 -17.73
N MET A 456 18.82 -134.65 -17.85
CA MET A 456 17.73 -135.56 -18.24
C MET A 456 17.88 -136.05 -19.69
N GLY A 457 18.33 -135.22 -20.63
CA GLY A 457 18.62 -135.62 -22.01
C GLY A 457 19.76 -136.63 -22.11
N GLU A 458 20.83 -136.42 -21.35
CA GLU A 458 21.95 -137.36 -21.20
C GLU A 458 21.53 -138.68 -20.54
N SER A 459 20.62 -138.62 -19.56
CA SER A 459 20.08 -139.82 -18.90
C SER A 459 19.11 -140.58 -19.81
N ARG A 460 18.30 -139.87 -20.59
CA ARG A 460 17.32 -140.46 -21.54
C ARG A 460 17.99 -141.11 -22.74
N SER A 461 19.09 -140.54 -23.24
CA SER A 461 19.91 -141.18 -24.29
C SER A 461 20.53 -142.47 -23.77
N LYS A 462 21.22 -142.46 -22.63
CA LYS A 462 21.72 -143.68 -21.96
C LYS A 462 20.63 -144.74 -21.74
N ALA A 463 19.43 -144.33 -21.32
CA ALA A 463 18.30 -145.24 -21.15
C ALA A 463 17.80 -145.84 -22.48
N LYS A 464 17.84 -145.08 -23.58
CA LYS A 464 17.52 -145.56 -24.93
C LYS A 464 18.57 -146.55 -25.44
N ASP A 465 19.85 -146.23 -25.27
CA ASP A 465 20.97 -147.10 -25.66
C ASP A 465 20.91 -148.45 -24.92
N LEU A 466 20.62 -148.41 -23.60
CA LEU A 466 20.40 -149.62 -22.79
C LEU A 466 19.14 -150.39 -23.19
N ALA A 467 18.06 -149.71 -23.59
CA ALA A 467 16.85 -150.38 -24.08
C ALA A 467 17.09 -151.09 -25.42
N GLU A 468 17.83 -150.46 -26.34
CA GLU A 468 18.25 -151.07 -27.61
C GLU A 468 19.23 -152.23 -27.40
N GLU A 469 20.12 -152.15 -26.40
CA GLU A 469 20.96 -153.27 -25.96
C GLU A 469 20.11 -154.44 -25.45
N VAL A 470 19.15 -154.18 -24.56
CA VAL A 470 18.22 -155.21 -24.03
C VAL A 470 17.39 -155.83 -25.15
N GLU A 471 16.90 -155.06 -26.12
CA GLU A 471 16.12 -155.61 -27.24
C GLU A 471 16.99 -156.47 -28.16
N ARG A 472 18.24 -156.06 -28.42
CA ARG A 472 19.19 -156.87 -29.19
C ARG A 472 19.57 -158.16 -28.45
N GLN A 473 19.63 -158.14 -27.12
CA GLN A 473 19.79 -159.34 -26.30
C GLN A 473 18.55 -160.23 -26.33
N ARG A 474 17.34 -159.67 -26.27
CA ARG A 474 16.07 -160.40 -26.44
C ARG A 474 16.01 -161.12 -27.78
N MET A 475 16.35 -160.44 -28.88
CA MET A 475 16.41 -161.05 -30.22
C MET A 475 17.37 -162.24 -30.25
N LYS A 476 18.60 -162.09 -29.76
CA LYS A 476 19.57 -163.22 -29.66
C LYS A 476 19.06 -164.39 -28.81
N ILE A 477 18.35 -164.11 -27.72
CA ILE A 477 17.75 -165.15 -26.87
C ILE A 477 16.61 -165.86 -27.60
N VAL A 478 15.79 -165.14 -28.38
CA VAL A 478 14.70 -165.70 -29.18
C VAL A 478 15.25 -166.53 -30.34
N GLU A 479 16.25 -166.03 -31.07
CA GLU A 479 16.97 -166.74 -32.13
C GLU A 479 17.58 -168.05 -31.59
N GLY A 480 18.39 -167.97 -30.53
CA GLY A 480 18.98 -169.16 -29.90
C GLY A 480 17.96 -170.11 -29.24
N ALA A 481 16.77 -169.62 -28.90
CA ALA A 481 15.65 -170.46 -28.47
C ALA A 481 14.93 -171.12 -29.67
N GLU A 482 14.89 -170.46 -30.83
CA GLU A 482 14.35 -171.00 -32.08
C GLU A 482 15.28 -172.04 -32.69
N GLU A 483 16.59 -171.81 -32.69
CA GLU A 483 17.63 -172.79 -33.02
C GLU A 483 17.51 -174.04 -32.14
N LYS A 484 17.31 -173.88 -30.83
CA LYS A 484 17.04 -175.00 -29.91
C LYS A 484 15.73 -175.72 -30.24
N ARG A 485 14.65 -174.98 -30.57
CA ARG A 485 13.38 -175.58 -31.02
C ARG A 485 13.52 -176.34 -32.33
N GLU A 486 14.33 -175.85 -33.27
CA GLU A 486 14.59 -176.54 -34.54
C GLU A 486 15.50 -177.75 -34.35
N ALA A 487 16.55 -177.66 -33.52
CA ALA A 487 17.37 -178.82 -33.16
C ALA A 487 16.54 -179.94 -32.50
N ILE A 488 15.58 -179.57 -31.64
CA ILE A 488 14.60 -180.51 -31.07
C ILE A 488 13.69 -181.10 -32.17
N ARG A 489 13.16 -180.28 -33.10
CA ARG A 489 12.38 -180.78 -34.25
C ARG A 489 13.16 -181.79 -35.09
N GLN A 490 14.41 -181.49 -35.45
CA GLN A 490 15.27 -182.37 -36.23
C GLN A 490 15.58 -183.68 -35.47
N LEU A 491 15.82 -183.61 -34.16
CA LEU A 491 15.97 -184.80 -33.30
C LEU A 491 14.68 -185.63 -33.23
N CYS A 492 13.51 -185.02 -33.16
CA CYS A 492 12.22 -185.73 -33.21
C CYS A 492 12.04 -186.45 -34.55
N ILE A 493 12.32 -185.80 -35.68
CA ILE A 493 12.26 -186.42 -37.02
C ILE A 493 13.25 -187.59 -37.13
N ALA A 494 14.48 -187.43 -36.62
CA ALA A 494 15.46 -188.51 -36.59
C ALA A 494 15.01 -189.69 -35.71
N LEU A 495 14.43 -189.41 -34.54
CA LEU A 495 13.86 -190.44 -33.66
C LEU A 495 12.70 -191.19 -34.31
N GLU A 496 11.81 -190.50 -35.03
CA GLU A 496 10.74 -191.15 -35.80
C GLU A 496 11.32 -192.01 -36.93
N HIS A 497 12.30 -191.52 -37.68
CA HIS A 497 12.98 -192.30 -38.70
C HIS A 497 13.65 -193.58 -38.15
N TYR A 498 14.34 -193.49 -37.00
CA TYR A 498 14.88 -194.68 -36.32
C TYR A 498 13.78 -195.60 -35.78
N ARG A 499 12.66 -195.08 -35.29
CA ARG A 499 11.52 -195.88 -34.82
C ARG A 499 10.86 -196.65 -35.96
N ASP A 500 10.68 -196.01 -37.11
CA ASP A 500 10.09 -196.61 -38.32
C ASP A 500 11.05 -197.60 -38.98
N GLY A 501 12.35 -197.32 -38.95
CA GLY A 501 13.40 -198.28 -39.29
C GLY A 501 13.40 -199.50 -38.37
N TYR A 502 13.23 -199.31 -37.06
CA TYR A 502 13.11 -200.39 -36.09
C TYR A 502 11.82 -201.20 -36.27
N HIS A 503 10.70 -200.56 -36.62
CA HIS A 503 9.45 -201.26 -36.97
C HIS A 503 9.62 -202.08 -38.25
N SER A 504 10.28 -201.53 -39.27
CA SER A 504 10.59 -202.23 -40.52
C SER A 504 11.50 -203.45 -40.27
N LEU A 505 12.56 -203.30 -39.45
CA LEU A 505 13.44 -204.41 -39.06
C LEU A 505 12.68 -205.48 -38.23
N ARG A 506 11.81 -205.05 -37.32
CA ARG A 506 10.96 -205.95 -36.51
C ARG A 506 9.93 -206.71 -37.34
N GLN A 507 9.51 -206.18 -38.49
CA GLN A 507 8.57 -206.84 -39.40
C GLN A 507 9.24 -207.92 -40.27
N VAL A 508 10.54 -207.79 -40.57
CA VAL A 508 11.32 -208.76 -41.37
C VAL A 508 11.70 -210.04 -40.58
N PHE A 509 11.87 -209.95 -39.26
CA PHE A 509 12.16 -211.11 -38.40
C PHE A 509 10.92 -211.93 -37.98
N ALA A 510 9.71 -211.57 -38.43
CA ALA A 510 8.45 -212.17 -37.98
C ALA A 510 8.04 -213.47 -38.71
N GLY A 511 8.97 -214.41 -38.92
CA GLY A 511 8.70 -215.70 -39.57
C GLY A 511 9.54 -216.86 -39.03
N HIS A 512 8.87 -217.79 -38.31
CA HIS A 512 9.39 -218.90 -37.46
C HIS A 512 9.75 -218.48 -36.01
N LYS A 513 9.25 -219.11 -34.92
CA LYS A 513 8.22 -220.16 -34.72
C LYS A 513 7.74 -220.13 -33.24
N ARG A 514 6.44 -220.39 -33.01
CA ARG A 514 5.68 -220.80 -31.78
C ARG A 514 6.08 -220.33 -30.34
N ALA A 515 5.00 -219.94 -29.62
CA ALA A 515 4.75 -219.59 -28.20
C ALA A 515 5.21 -220.64 -27.13
N PRO A 516 5.02 -220.49 -25.77
CA PRO A 516 3.96 -219.69 -25.08
C PRO A 516 4.22 -219.11 -23.64
N VAL A 517 3.14 -218.56 -23.02
CA VAL A 517 2.77 -218.55 -21.56
C VAL A 517 2.80 -217.22 -20.76
N LEU A 518 1.61 -216.83 -20.23
CA LEU A 518 1.17 -216.21 -18.93
C LEU A 518 2.15 -215.36 -18.07
N ALA A 519 1.74 -214.47 -17.16
CA ALA A 519 0.54 -213.68 -16.78
C ALA A 519 1.09 -212.61 -15.77
N THR A 520 0.51 -211.45 -15.49
CA THR A 520 -0.88 -211.05 -15.13
C THR A 520 -1.08 -209.57 -15.43
#